data_AF-A0A2P8VUX2-F1
#
_entry.id   AF-A0A2P8VUX2-F1
#
_cell.length_a   1.000
_cell.length_b   1.000
_cell.length_c   1.000
_cell.angle_alpha   90.00
_cell.angle_beta   90.00
_cell.angle_gamma   90.00
#
_symmetry.space_group_name_H-M   'P 1'
#
loop_
_entity.id
_entity.type
_entity.pdbx_description
1 polymer ?
#
loop_
_entity_poly.entity_id
_entity_poly.type
_entity_poly.pdbx_seq_one_letter_code
_entity_poly.pdbx_strand_id
1 'polypeptide(L)' 'MRKEIIEYTTPLDALIALAKQLSTYEIQYQMDSAEFFTKYSQGETSDAEDFVEWAGKYQHYLALHQELADRLQNVA' A
#
# COMPACT_ATOMS: atom_id res chain seq x y z
N MET A 1 -26.09 4.28 20.19
CA MET A 1 -24.73 4.52 19.65
C MET A 1 -24.34 3.28 18.86
N ARG A 2 -24.36 3.35 17.52
CA ARG A 2 -23.90 2.25 16.65
C ARG A 2 -22.40 2.41 16.45
N LYS A 3 -21.63 1.37 16.80
CA LYS A 3 -20.21 1.28 16.45
C LYS A 3 -20.17 0.84 14.99
N GLU A 4 -19.82 1.74 14.08
CA GLU A 4 -19.56 1.38 12.68
C GLU A 4 -18.26 0.58 12.67
N ILE A 5 -18.40 -0.74 12.57
CA ILE A 5 -17.28 -1.63 12.25
C ILE A 5 -17.02 -1.38 10.77
N ILE A 6 -15.90 -0.74 10.45
CA ILE A 6 -15.42 -0.68 9.07
C ILE A 6 -14.91 -2.08 8.76
N GLU A 7 -15.82 -2.98 8.35
CA GLU A 7 -15.42 -4.24 7.74
C GLU A 7 -14.86 -3.90 6.35
N TYR A 8 -13.58 -4.21 6.13
CA TYR A 8 -12.99 -4.19 4.80
C TYR A 8 -13.56 -5.39 4.02
N THR A 9 -14.80 -5.25 3.56
CA THR A 9 -15.60 -6.36 3.00
C THR A 9 -15.11 -6.80 1.61
N THR A 10 -14.24 -6.02 0.95
CA THR A 10 -13.74 -6.31 -0.40
C THR A 10 -12.24 -6.04 -0.56
N PRO A 11 -11.55 -6.72 -1.52
CA PRO A 11 -10.16 -6.41 -1.86
C PRO A 11 -9.92 -4.95 -2.28
N LEU A 12 -10.96 -4.28 -2.80
CA LEU A 12 -10.93 -2.85 -3.12
C LEU A 12 -10.84 -1.98 -1.85
N ASP A 13 -11.59 -2.32 -0.81
CA ASP A 13 -11.53 -1.59 0.46
C ASP A 13 -10.15 -1.72 1.12
N ALA A 14 -9.54 -2.91 1.03
CA ALA A 14 -8.16 -3.15 1.48
C ALA A 14 -7.15 -2.32 0.68
N LEU A 15 -7.30 -2.25 -0.65
CA LEU A 15 -6.47 -1.41 -1.51
C LEU A 15 -6.57 0.08 -1.12
N ILE A 16 -7.79 0.58 -0.87
CA ILE A 16 -8.02 1.97 -0.46
C ILE A 16 -7.39 2.25 0.91
N ALA A 17 -7.49 1.31 1.85
CA ALA A 17 -6.88 1.45 3.17
C ALA A 17 -5.35 1.55 3.08
N LEU A 18 -4.73 0.69 2.27
CA LEU A 18 -3.29 0.72 2.03
C LEU A 18 -2.87 2.03 1.35
N ALA A 19 -3.60 2.49 0.33
CA ALA A 19 -3.31 3.75 -0.33
C ALA A 19 -3.31 4.94 0.65
N LYS A 20 -4.26 4.98 1.61
CA LYS A 20 -4.30 6.01 2.66
C LYS A 20 -3.13 5.91 3.65
N GLN A 21 -2.73 4.69 3.98
CA GLN A 21 -1.55 4.48 4.84
C GLN A 21 -0.29 4.94 4.12
N LEU A 22 -0.11 4.54 2.86
CA LEU A 22 1.01 4.95 2.01
C LEU A 22 1.09 6.47 1.86
N SER A 23 -0.04 7.15 1.63
CA SER A 23 -0.04 8.62 1.51
C SER A 23 0.44 9.33 2.78
N THR A 24 0.32 8.69 3.95
CA THR A 24 0.85 9.24 5.21
C THR A 24 2.38 9.25 5.20
N TYR A 25 3.00 8.15 4.77
CA TYR A 25 4.45 8.09 4.60
C TYR A 25 4.93 9.03 3.50
N GLU A 26 4.21 9.10 2.38
CA GLU A 26 4.57 9.97 1.25
C GLU A 26 4.62 11.44 1.65
N ILE A 27 3.63 11.89 2.43
CA ILE A 27 3.61 13.26 2.97
C ILE A 27 4.71 13.46 4.01
N GLN A 28 4.94 12.49 4.90
CA GLN A 28 5.94 12.58 5.97
C GLN A 28 7.37 12.66 5.42
N TYR A 29 7.70 11.84 4.42
CA TYR A 29 9.04 11.75 3.84
C TYR A 29 9.20 12.54 2.54
N GLN A 30 8.13 13.19 2.06
CA GLN A 30 8.09 13.95 0.80
C GLN A 30 8.61 13.12 -0.39
N MET A 31 8.20 11.85 -0.45
CA MET A 31 8.69 10.88 -1.42
C MET A 31 7.56 9.93 -1.80
N ASP A 32 7.32 9.73 -3.08
CA ASP A 32 6.29 8.80 -3.55
C ASP A 32 6.64 7.36 -3.17
N SER A 33 5.65 6.53 -2.83
CA SER A 33 5.90 5.14 -2.40
C SER A 33 6.60 4.30 -3.48
N ALA A 34 6.37 4.63 -4.76
CA ALA A 34 7.05 3.98 -5.89
C ALA A 34 8.55 4.32 -5.94
N GLU A 35 8.88 5.59 -5.73
CA GLU A 35 10.27 6.05 -5.67
C GLU A 35 10.97 5.47 -4.45
N PHE A 36 10.32 5.55 -3.30
CA PHE A 36 10.75 4.95 -2.04
C PHE A 36 11.09 3.47 -2.21
N PHE A 37 10.17 2.68 -2.78
CA PHE A 37 10.35 1.24 -2.89
C PHE A 37 11.51 0.87 -3.83
N THR A 38 11.73 1.67 -4.88
CA THR A 38 12.89 1.51 -5.77
C THR A 38 14.18 1.70 -4.97
N LYS A 39 14.30 2.79 -4.21
CA LYS A 39 15.48 3.06 -3.36
C LYS A 39 15.66 2.00 -2.27
N TYR A 40 14.56 1.58 -1.63
CA TYR A 40 14.56 0.54 -0.59
C TYR A 40 15.07 -0.80 -1.14
N SER A 41 14.61 -1.20 -2.33
CA SER A 41 15.06 -2.42 -3.00
C SER A 41 16.55 -2.41 -3.37
N GLN A 42 17.14 -1.22 -3.52
CA GLN A 42 18.55 -1.01 -3.83
C GLN A 42 19.42 -0.86 -2.57
N GLY A 43 18.81 -0.82 -1.37
CA GLY A 43 19.50 -0.58 -0.12
C GLY A 43 19.93 0.88 0.07
N GLU A 44 19.29 1.81 -0.64
CA GLU A 44 19.61 3.26 -0.59
C GLU A 44 18.80 4.01 0.48
N THR A 45 18.05 3.28 1.31
CA THR A 45 17.19 3.85 2.34
C THR A 45 17.66 3.50 3.75
N SER A 46 17.09 4.17 4.75
CA SER A 46 17.32 3.82 6.15
C SER A 46 16.76 2.43 6.49
N ASP A 47 17.41 1.74 7.42
CA ASP A 47 16.91 0.49 8.04
C ASP A 47 15.95 0.76 9.22
N ALA A 48 15.41 1.96 9.32
CA ALA A 48 14.44 2.31 10.35
C ALA A 48 13.15 1.46 10.21
N GLU A 49 12.51 1.17 11.33
CA GLU A 49 11.27 0.38 11.36
C GLU A 49 10.20 0.93 10.43
N ASP A 50 10.05 2.26 10.38
CA ASP A 50 9.11 2.96 9.49
C ASP A 50 9.33 2.61 8.01
N PHE A 51 10.58 2.43 7.59
CA PHE A 51 10.94 2.11 6.20
C PHE A 51 10.59 0.65 5.88
N VAL A 52 10.86 -0.26 6.81
CA VAL A 52 10.50 -1.68 6.67
C VAL A 52 8.97 -1.82 6.60
N GLU A 53 8.24 -1.09 7.46
CA GLU A 53 6.78 -1.09 7.44
C GLU A 53 6.23 -0.50 6.12
N TRP A 54 6.77 0.63 5.67
CA TRP A 54 6.37 1.27 4.43
C TRP A 54 6.59 0.34 3.23
N ALA A 55 7.75 -0.31 3.13
CA ALA A 55 8.06 -1.27 2.07
C ALA A 55 7.07 -2.45 2.07
N GLY A 56 6.76 -2.98 3.25
CA GLY A 56 5.76 -4.05 3.40
C GLY A 56 4.37 -3.63 2.94
N LYS A 57 3.91 -2.44 3.33
CA LYS A 57 2.60 -1.91 2.91
C LYS A 57 2.54 -1.68 1.40
N TYR A 58 3.60 -1.14 0.80
CA TYR A 58 3.63 -0.86 -0.63
C TYR A 58 3.66 -2.15 -1.44
N GLN A 59 4.45 -3.15 -1.02
CA GLN A 59 4.45 -4.47 -1.63
C GLN A 59 3.06 -5.13 -1.57
N HIS A 60 2.37 -5.01 -0.43
CA HIS A 60 1.02 -5.56 -0.29
C HIS A 60 0.01 -4.83 -1.19
N TYR A 61 0.12 -3.50 -1.32
CA TYR A 61 -0.68 -2.71 -2.25
C TYR A 61 -0.50 -3.19 -3.70
N LEU A 62 0.74 -3.40 -4.14
CA LEU A 62 1.02 -3.89 -5.50
C LEU A 62 0.40 -5.27 -5.77
N ALA A 63 0.49 -6.19 -4.81
CA ALA A 63 -0.10 -7.51 -4.94
C ALA A 63 -1.62 -7.46 -5.08
N LEU A 64 -2.30 -6.68 -4.23
CA LEU A 64 -3.76 -6.49 -4.30
C LEU A 64 -4.19 -5.76 -5.58
N HIS A 65 -3.41 -4.77 -6.01
CA HIS A 65 -3.67 -4.06 -7.25
C HIS A 65 -3.61 -5.00 -8.46
N GLN A 66 -2.58 -5.86 -8.52
CA GLN A 66 -2.44 -6.86 -9.58
C GLN A 66 -3.59 -7.87 -9.55
N GLU A 67 -3.94 -8.39 -8.37
CA GLU A 67 -5.05 -9.34 -8.22
C GLU A 67 -6.37 -8.75 -8.74
N LEU A 68 -6.66 -7.49 -8.41
CA LEU A 68 -7.85 -6.79 -8.90
C LEU A 68 -7.81 -6.59 -10.42
N ALA A 69 -6.65 -6.21 -10.98
CA ALA A 69 -6.48 -6.05 -12.41
C ALA A 69 -6.70 -7.37 -13.17
N ASP A 70 -6.16 -8.48 -12.66
CA ASP A 70 -6.34 -9.81 -13.25
C ASP A 70 -7.81 -10.26 -13.22
N ARG A 71 -8.51 -10.00 -12.11
CA ARG A 71 -9.94 -10.29 -11.99
C ARG A 71 -10.76 -9.51 -13.02
N LEU A 72 -10.42 -8.24 -13.27
CA LEU A 72 -11.12 -7.41 -14.25
C LEU A 72 -10.87 -7.86 -15.69
N GLN A 73 -9.65 -8.32 -16.02
CA GLN A 73 -9.33 -8.83 -17.36
C GLN A 73 -10.04 -10.15 -17.69
N ASN A 74 -10.26 -11.01 -16.69
CA ASN A 74 -10.91 -12.32 -16.88
C ASN A 74 -12.46 -12.27 -16.92
N VAL A 75 -13.05 -11.08 -16.80
CA VAL A 75 -14.52 -10.87 -16.88
C VAL A 75 -14.95 -10.45 -18.30
N ALA A 76 -14.00 -10.26 -19.22
CA ALA A 76 -14.23 -9.87 -20.62
C ALA A 76 -14.42 -11.07 -21.57
#